data_AF-A0A524QM48-F1
#
_entry.id   AF-A0A524QM48-F1
#
_cell.length_a   1.000
_cell.length_b   1.000
_cell.length_c   1.000
_cell.angle_alpha   90.00
_cell.angle_beta   90.00
_cell.angle_gamma   90.00
#
_symmetry.space_group_name_H-M   'P 1'
#
loop_
_entity.id
_entity.type
_entity.pdbx_description
1 polymer ?
#
loop_
_entity_poly.entity_id
_entity_poly.type
_entity_poly.pdbx_seq_one_letter_code
_entity_poly.pdbx_strand_id
1 'polypeptide(L)'
;MNALQLWQRCPEFIDIDAEKRSIRLLKRDDCYAIRGKLSQQQSSDVMMRLPGDGISILRGAPPGDALPAFEFLPVYAVAGNSPPTVVTERVFLRLEEVTPIESVRIDLETLGFNIDNVPAHARHCAWLEPKSGRVDDALSNLGRLRALPGAAHVEPQLLRPRSWKNRL
;
A
#
# COMPACT_ATOMS: atom_id res chain seq x y z
N MET A 1 16.72 1.54 -9.02
CA MET A 1 16.46 0.81 -7.76
C MET A 1 15.80 -0.50 -8.15
N ASN A 2 16.27 -1.63 -7.61
CA ASN A 2 15.67 -2.95 -7.91
C ASN A 2 14.51 -3.25 -6.94
N ALA A 3 13.80 -4.36 -7.18
CA ALA A 3 12.65 -4.77 -6.36
C ALA A 3 13.05 -5.09 -4.91
N LEU A 4 14.22 -5.72 -4.70
CA LEU A 4 14.73 -6.06 -3.37
C LEU A 4 15.01 -4.80 -2.51
N GLN A 5 15.61 -3.77 -3.09
CA GLN A 5 15.88 -2.50 -2.42
C GLN A 5 14.58 -1.78 -2.03
N LEU A 6 13.56 -1.80 -2.90
CA LEU A 6 12.24 -1.24 -2.58
C LEU A 6 11.56 -2.01 -1.44
N TRP A 7 11.66 -3.34 -1.45
CA TRP A 7 11.11 -4.18 -0.41
C TRP A 7 11.77 -3.95 0.96
N GLN A 8 13.09 -3.80 0.99
CA GLN A 8 13.85 -3.49 2.19
C GLN A 8 13.51 -2.11 2.79
N ARG A 9 13.11 -1.15 1.94
CA ARG A 9 12.69 0.19 2.38
C ARG A 9 11.26 0.23 2.89
N CYS A 10 10.42 -0.76 2.55
CA CYS A 10 9.08 -0.85 3.10
C CYS A 10 9.14 -1.13 4.61
N PRO A 11 8.33 -0.43 5.43
CA PRO A 11 8.38 -0.59 6.88
C PRO A 11 8.04 -2.02 7.31
N GLU A 12 8.63 -2.48 8.41
CA GLU A 12 8.38 -3.83 8.96
C GLU A 12 6.94 -4.03 9.42
N PHE A 13 6.26 -2.94 9.77
CA PHE A 13 4.86 -2.97 10.12
C PHE A 13 4.17 -1.68 9.69
N ILE A 14 2.87 -1.78 9.47
CA ILE A 14 1.98 -0.63 9.31
C ILE A 14 0.81 -0.78 10.28
N ASP A 15 0.42 0.33 10.89
CA ASP A 15 -0.78 0.41 11.71
C ASP A 15 -1.91 0.98 10.85
N ILE A 16 -3.07 0.32 10.86
CA ILE A 16 -4.29 0.74 10.14
C ILE A 16 -5.44 0.90 11.13
N ASP A 17 -6.33 1.85 10.87
CA ASP A 17 -7.46 2.12 11.76
C ASP A 17 -8.71 1.37 11.28
N ALA A 18 -9.20 0.42 12.08
CA ALA A 18 -10.37 -0.38 11.79
C ALA A 18 -11.49 -0.08 12.80
N GLU A 19 -12.47 0.72 12.37
CA GLU A 19 -13.78 1.06 13.00
C GLU A 19 -13.78 1.57 14.46
N LYS A 20 -12.70 1.38 15.23
CA LYS A 20 -12.44 1.77 16.64
C LYS A 20 -11.12 1.24 17.21
N ARG A 21 -10.35 0.43 16.47
CA ARG A 21 -9.08 -0.12 16.94
C ARG A 21 -8.01 0.03 15.89
N SER A 22 -6.78 0.27 16.32
CA SER A 22 -5.61 0.16 15.45
C SER A 22 -5.23 -1.31 15.31
N ILE A 23 -5.09 -1.78 14.07
CA ILE A 23 -4.61 -3.13 13.74
C ILE A 23 -3.21 -2.99 13.18
N ARG A 24 -2.26 -3.72 13.77
CA ARG A 24 -0.90 -3.83 13.25
C ARG A 24 -0.81 -4.94 12.21
N LEU A 25 -0.36 -4.58 11.01
CA LEU A 25 0.02 -5.52 9.97
C LEU A 25 1.54 -5.62 9.90
N LEU A 26 2.06 -6.84 9.87
CA LEU A 26 3.49 -7.13 9.74
C LEU A 26 3.82 -7.43 8.28
N LYS A 27 4.94 -6.90 7.80
CA LYS A 27 5.47 -7.21 6.47
C LYS A 27 5.79 -8.71 6.40
N ARG A 28 5.46 -9.34 5.28
CA ARG A 28 5.74 -10.75 5.05
C ARG A 28 7.08 -10.90 4.33
N ASP A 29 7.90 -11.80 4.86
CA ASP A 29 9.21 -12.14 4.28
C ASP A 29 9.15 -13.38 3.37
N ASP A 30 8.02 -14.08 3.37
CA ASP A 30 7.80 -15.34 2.65
C ASP A 30 6.97 -15.17 1.38
N CYS A 31 6.53 -13.95 1.07
CA CYS A 31 5.84 -13.62 -0.17
C CYS A 31 5.94 -12.13 -0.51
N TYR A 32 5.79 -11.83 -1.79
CA TYR A 32 5.71 -10.47 -2.31
C TYR A 32 4.63 -10.36 -3.39
N ALA A 33 4.22 -9.13 -3.71
CA ALA A 33 3.29 -8.88 -4.80
C ALA A 33 3.94 -8.12 -5.94
N ILE A 34 3.45 -8.34 -7.15
CA ILE A 34 3.83 -7.59 -8.33
C ILE A 34 2.59 -7.13 -9.08
N ARG A 35 2.67 -5.95 -9.70
CA ARG A 35 1.71 -5.45 -10.69
C ARG A 35 2.39 -5.46 -12.06
N GLY A 36 1.85 -6.19 -13.02
CA GLY A 36 2.42 -6.29 -14.38
C GLY A 36 2.49 -7.71 -14.94
N LYS A 37 3.27 -7.89 -16.00
CA LYS A 37 3.40 -9.19 -16.68
C LYS A 37 4.35 -10.10 -15.91
N LEU A 38 3.90 -11.34 -15.67
CA LEU A 38 4.72 -12.41 -15.13
C LEU A 38 5.62 -13.02 -16.21
N SER A 39 6.86 -13.34 -15.86
CA SER A 39 7.66 -14.25 -16.67
C SER A 39 7.17 -15.70 -16.51
N GLN A 40 7.59 -16.59 -17.42
CA GLN A 40 7.26 -18.01 -17.33
C GLN A 40 7.84 -18.66 -16.07
N GLN A 41 9.05 -18.25 -15.66
CA GLN A 41 9.69 -18.71 -14.42
C GLN A 41 8.91 -18.26 -13.17
N GLN A 42 8.42 -17.02 -13.15
CA GLN A 42 7.64 -16.50 -12.03
C GLN A 42 6.24 -17.12 -11.91
N SER A 43 5.75 -17.76 -12.98
CA SER A 43 4.39 -18.32 -13.00
C SER A 43 4.24 -19.52 -12.06
N SER A 44 5.32 -20.27 -11.77
CA SER A 44 5.28 -21.39 -10.82
C SER A 44 5.17 -20.94 -9.36
N ASP A 45 5.58 -19.70 -9.06
CA ASP A 45 5.60 -19.17 -7.70
C ASP A 45 4.32 -18.40 -7.34
N VAL A 46 3.40 -18.25 -8.29
CA VAL A 46 2.13 -17.54 -8.08
C VAL A 46 1.28 -18.29 -7.05
N MET A 47 1.16 -17.69 -5.87
CA MET A 47 0.26 -18.16 -4.82
C MET A 47 -1.17 -17.70 -5.09
N MET A 48 -1.32 -16.51 -5.67
CA MET A 48 -2.63 -15.88 -5.85
C MET A 48 -2.59 -14.77 -6.90
N ARG A 49 -3.75 -14.53 -7.53
CA ARG A 49 -3.99 -13.34 -8.36
C ARG A 49 -5.13 -12.54 -7.77
N LEU A 50 -4.91 -11.24 -7.59
CA LEU A 50 -5.95 -10.31 -7.18
C LEU A 50 -6.75 -9.88 -8.42
N PRO A 51 -8.09 -10.07 -8.45
CA PRO A 51 -8.91 -9.67 -9.58
C PRO A 51 -8.95 -8.14 -9.71
N GLY A 52 -8.88 -7.64 -10.95
CA GLY A 52 -8.99 -6.20 -11.28
C GLY A 52 -7.64 -5.57 -11.65
N ASP A 53 -6.70 -5.57 -10.72
CA ASP A 53 -5.51 -4.70 -10.82
C ASP A 53 -4.30 -5.36 -11.50
N GLY A 54 -4.44 -6.57 -12.04
CA GLY A 54 -3.32 -7.30 -12.64
C GLY A 54 -2.21 -7.63 -11.63
N ILE A 55 -2.57 -7.74 -10.34
CA ILE A 55 -1.63 -7.99 -9.26
C ILE A 55 -1.56 -9.49 -8.97
N SER A 56 -0.34 -10.01 -8.84
CA SER A 56 -0.08 -11.39 -8.42
C SER A 56 0.75 -11.40 -7.14
N ILE A 57 0.43 -12.31 -6.22
CA ILE A 57 1.22 -12.61 -5.02
C ILE A 57 2.05 -13.85 -5.31
N LEU A 58 3.36 -13.75 -5.10
CA LEU A 58 4.34 -14.79 -5.38
C LEU A 58 5.03 -15.23 -4.08
N ARG A 59 5.43 -16.49 -4.04
CA ARG A 59 6.19 -17.07 -2.93
C ARG A 59 7.63 -16.53 -2.90
N GLY A 60 8.18 -16.38 -1.70
CA GLY A 60 9.57 -16.03 -1.46
C GLY A 60 9.82 -14.52 -1.42
N ALA A 61 11.04 -14.14 -1.79
CA ALA A 61 11.52 -12.76 -1.85
C ALA A 61 11.58 -12.24 -3.29
N PRO A 62 11.39 -10.93 -3.54
CA PRO A 62 11.61 -10.32 -4.83
C PRO A 62 13.07 -10.50 -5.31
N PRO A 63 13.28 -10.66 -6.63
CA PRO A 63 14.62 -10.85 -7.18
C PRO A 63 15.50 -9.61 -6.98
N GLY A 64 16.76 -9.83 -6.61
CA GLY A 64 17.74 -8.76 -6.38
C GLY A 64 18.35 -8.16 -7.65
N ASP A 65 18.45 -8.94 -8.74
CA ASP A 65 19.50 -8.66 -9.72
C ASP A 65 18.99 -8.06 -11.04
N ALA A 66 17.71 -7.70 -11.14
CA ALA A 66 17.13 -7.12 -12.34
C ALA A 66 16.21 -5.92 -12.03
N LEU A 67 16.24 -4.90 -12.92
CA LEU A 67 15.15 -3.92 -12.98
C LEU A 67 13.89 -4.69 -13.36
N PRO A 68 12.85 -4.68 -12.52
CA PRO A 68 11.72 -5.54 -12.75
C PRO A 68 10.92 -5.04 -13.96
N ALA A 69 10.44 -5.96 -14.81
CA ALA A 69 9.43 -5.69 -15.83
C ALA A 69 8.02 -5.45 -15.22
N PHE A 70 7.97 -5.24 -13.91
CA PHE A 70 6.79 -5.20 -13.06
C PHE A 70 7.02 -4.19 -11.94
N GLU A 71 5.94 -3.70 -11.37
CA GLU A 71 6.00 -2.89 -10.17
C GLU A 71 5.93 -3.82 -8.94
N PHE A 72 6.81 -3.60 -7.97
CA PHE A 72 6.80 -4.34 -6.71
C PHE A 72 5.80 -3.73 -5.73
N LEU A 73 5.05 -4.59 -5.03
CA LEU A 73 4.14 -4.19 -3.95
C LEU A 73 4.41 -5.05 -2.69
N PRO A 74 4.53 -4.45 -1.50
CA PRO A 74 4.74 -5.19 -0.28
C PRO A 74 3.46 -5.92 0.16
N VAL A 75 3.66 -7.08 0.76
CA VAL A 75 2.58 -7.89 1.34
C VAL A 75 2.68 -7.83 2.85
N TYR A 76 1.55 -7.57 3.50
CA TYR A 76 1.44 -7.55 4.94
C TYR A 76 0.33 -8.50 5.42
N ALA A 77 0.36 -8.88 6.68
CA ALA A 77 -0.72 -9.62 7.33
C ALA A 77 -0.80 -9.28 8.82
N VAL A 78 -1.97 -9.47 9.42
CA VAL A 78 -2.05 -9.57 10.89
C VAL A 78 -1.20 -10.78 11.32
N ALA A 79 -0.51 -10.66 12.46
CA ALA A 79 0.32 -11.75 12.98
C ALA A 79 -0.46 -13.08 13.04
N GLY A 80 0.22 -14.17 12.68
CA GLY A 80 -0.39 -15.51 12.55
C GLY A 80 -0.76 -15.88 11.11
N ASN A 81 -1.70 -16.82 10.95
CA ASN A 81 -2.12 -17.35 9.64
C ASN A 81 -3.18 -16.48 8.92
N SER A 82 -3.13 -15.16 9.10
CA SER A 82 -4.07 -14.26 8.46
C SER A 82 -3.82 -14.16 6.95
N PRO A 83 -4.88 -13.90 6.15
CA PRO A 83 -4.72 -13.72 4.71
C PRO A 83 -3.72 -12.61 4.37
N PRO A 84 -2.90 -12.80 3.33
CA PRO A 84 -2.01 -11.75 2.85
C PRO A 84 -2.83 -10.57 2.32
N THR A 85 -2.33 -9.37 2.59
CA THR A 85 -2.88 -8.09 2.14
C THR A 85 -1.79 -7.38 1.34
N VAL A 86 -2.08 -7.07 0.08
CA VAL A 86 -1.18 -6.27 -0.75
C VAL A 86 -1.46 -4.80 -0.46
N VAL A 87 -0.41 -4.04 -0.18
CA VAL A 87 -0.52 -2.60 0.04
C VAL A 87 -0.10 -1.88 -1.23
N THR A 88 -0.94 -0.95 -1.70
CA THR A 88 -0.62 -0.13 -2.87
C THR A 88 0.02 1.20 -2.45
N GLU A 89 0.47 1.95 -3.44
CA GLU A 89 0.98 3.31 -3.31
C GLU A 89 -0.09 4.33 -2.90
N ARG A 90 -1.38 4.01 -3.06
CA ARG A 90 -2.48 4.94 -2.77
C ARG A 90 -2.74 5.05 -1.28
N VAL A 91 -3.02 6.26 -0.81
CA VAL A 91 -3.38 6.55 0.58
C VAL A 91 -4.70 7.28 0.64
N PHE A 92 -5.63 6.82 1.46
CA PHE A 92 -6.83 7.54 1.79
C PHE A 92 -6.57 8.48 2.96
N LEU A 93 -6.87 9.76 2.77
CA LEU A 93 -6.85 10.77 3.82
C LEU A 93 -8.27 11.29 4.03
N ARG A 94 -8.67 11.39 5.29
CA ARG A 94 -9.85 12.13 5.73
C ARG A 94 -9.42 13.17 6.75
N LEU A 95 -9.78 14.42 6.49
CA LEU A 95 -9.69 15.50 7.46
C LEU A 95 -10.96 15.56 8.32
N GLU A 96 -10.94 16.41 9.35
CA GLU A 96 -12.15 16.85 10.02
C GLU A 96 -13.18 17.39 9.01
N GLU A 97 -14.47 17.13 9.25
CA GLU A 97 -15.53 17.33 8.27
C GLU A 97 -15.66 18.79 7.76
N VAL A 98 -15.28 19.74 8.61
CA VAL A 98 -15.30 21.18 8.30
C VAL A 98 -14.13 21.64 7.42
N THR A 99 -13.08 20.82 7.30
CA THR A 99 -11.83 21.19 6.62
C THR A 99 -11.80 20.56 5.22
N PRO A 100 -11.90 21.36 4.14
CA PRO A 100 -11.80 20.83 2.79
C PRO A 100 -10.36 20.36 2.49
N ILE A 101 -10.20 19.26 1.75
CA ILE A 101 -8.86 18.76 1.36
C ILE A 101 -8.02 19.81 0.64
N GLU A 102 -8.68 20.64 -0.16
CA GLU A 102 -7.99 21.67 -0.93
C GLU A 102 -7.27 22.70 -0.06
N SER A 103 -7.71 22.94 1.18
CA SER A 103 -7.02 23.90 2.04
C SER A 103 -5.66 23.42 2.54
N VAL A 104 -5.37 22.11 2.48
CA VAL A 104 -4.08 21.52 2.90
C VAL A 104 -3.25 21.03 1.71
N ARG A 105 -3.62 21.40 0.47
CA ARG A 105 -2.92 20.95 -0.75
C ARG A 105 -1.41 21.22 -0.70
N ILE A 106 -1.00 22.41 -0.27
CA ILE A 106 0.42 22.79 -0.18
C ILE A 106 1.17 21.90 0.83
N ASP A 107 0.53 21.57 1.96
CA ASP A 107 1.12 20.69 2.97
C ASP A 107 1.27 19.27 2.44
N LEU A 108 0.26 18.75 1.74
CA LEU A 108 0.31 17.44 1.09
C LEU A 108 1.41 17.37 0.03
N GLU A 109 1.51 18.42 -0.79
CA GLU A 109 2.55 18.54 -1.80
C GLU A 109 3.95 18.60 -1.19
N THR A 110 4.10 19.28 -0.05
CA THR A 110 5.35 19.36 0.72
C THR A 110 5.72 18.01 1.35
N LEU A 111 4.72 17.23 1.78
CA LEU A 111 4.90 15.86 2.25
C LEU A 111 5.15 14.85 1.13
N GLY A 112 5.13 15.30 -0.14
CA GLY A 112 5.44 14.47 -1.29
C GLY A 112 4.24 13.72 -1.87
N PHE A 113 3.02 14.21 -1.65
CA PHE A 113 1.80 13.62 -2.22
C PHE A 113 1.13 14.55 -3.23
N ASN A 114 0.44 13.94 -4.18
CA ASN A 114 -0.55 14.59 -5.04
C ASN A 114 -1.95 14.11 -4.62
N ILE A 115 -2.95 14.99 -4.76
CA ILE A 115 -4.35 14.61 -4.67
C ILE A 115 -4.73 13.94 -6.00
N ASP A 116 -5.05 12.64 -5.95
CA ASP A 116 -5.52 11.88 -7.11
C ASP A 116 -7.02 12.13 -7.34
N ASN A 117 -7.83 11.96 -6.29
CA ASN A 117 -9.28 12.11 -6.40
C ASN A 117 -9.90 12.61 -5.10
N VAL A 118 -10.82 13.58 -5.22
CA VAL A 118 -11.67 14.08 -4.13
C VAL A 118 -13.11 13.63 -4.39
N PRO A 119 -13.70 12.75 -3.56
CA PRO A 119 -15.09 12.36 -3.73
C PRO A 119 -16.02 13.58 -3.64
N ALA A 120 -16.89 13.77 -4.64
CA ALA A 120 -17.75 14.96 -4.72
C ALA A 120 -18.66 15.17 -3.49
N HIS A 121 -19.08 14.07 -2.85
CA HIS A 121 -19.92 14.07 -1.65
C HIS A 121 -19.13 14.22 -0.33
N ALA A 122 -17.79 14.18 -0.38
CA ALA A 122 -16.93 14.23 0.81
C ALA A 122 -15.66 15.04 0.52
N ARG A 123 -15.80 16.37 0.44
CA ARG A 123 -14.70 17.30 0.10
C ARG A 123 -13.56 17.34 1.13
N HIS A 124 -13.78 16.80 2.32
CA HIS A 124 -12.78 16.64 3.38
C HIS A 124 -12.01 15.30 3.25
N CYS A 125 -12.29 14.49 2.22
CA CYS A 125 -11.63 13.22 1.93
C CYS A 125 -10.88 13.27 0.59
N ALA A 126 -9.79 12.52 0.48
CA ALA A 126 -9.11 12.32 -0.80
C ALA A 126 -8.37 10.98 -0.86
N TRP A 127 -8.26 10.48 -2.09
CA TRP A 127 -7.19 9.56 -2.46
C TRP A 127 -5.95 10.37 -2.83
N LEU A 128 -4.82 9.95 -2.27
CA LEU A 128 -3.51 10.54 -2.46
C LEU A 128 -2.59 9.53 -3.15
N GLU A 129 -1.68 10.05 -3.95
CA GLU A 129 -0.59 9.28 -4.56
C GLU A 129 0.75 9.93 -4.24
N PRO A 130 1.80 9.15 -3.93
CA PRO A 130 3.13 9.71 -3.73
C PRO A 130 3.64 10.30 -5.05
N LYS A 131 4.26 11.48 -5.01
CA LYS A 131 4.86 12.14 -6.19
C LYS A 131 5.91 11.27 -6.87
N SER A 132 6.55 10.37 -6.14
CA SER A 132 7.52 9.42 -6.67
C SER A 132 6.88 8.23 -7.40
N GLY A 133 5.57 8.02 -7.24
CA GLY A 133 4.86 6.83 -7.72
C GLY A 133 5.26 5.55 -6.98
N ARG A 134 5.96 5.63 -5.84
CA ARG A 134 6.47 4.44 -5.14
C ARG A 134 5.75 4.17 -3.82
N VAL A 135 5.41 2.91 -3.61
CA VAL A 135 4.77 2.43 -2.38
C VAL A 135 5.63 2.62 -1.12
N ASP A 136 6.95 2.46 -1.20
CA ASP A 136 7.83 2.63 -0.02
C ASP A 136 7.81 4.07 0.51
N ASP A 137 7.77 5.05 -0.40
CA ASP A 137 7.66 6.46 -0.05
C ASP A 137 6.29 6.78 0.57
N ALA A 138 5.20 6.23 0.02
CA ALA A 138 3.86 6.41 0.59
C ALA A 138 3.79 5.88 2.04
N LEU A 139 4.28 4.66 2.25
CA LEU A 139 4.25 4.01 3.56
C LEU A 139 5.12 4.70 4.60
N SER A 140 6.31 5.16 4.20
CA SER A 140 7.23 5.87 5.10
C SER A 140 6.68 7.22 5.58
N ASN A 141 5.73 7.82 4.85
CA ASN A 141 5.15 9.12 5.20
C ASN A 141 3.77 9.04 5.87
N LEU A 142 3.22 7.83 6.12
CA LEU A 142 1.91 7.68 6.79
C LEU A 142 1.88 8.38 8.16
N GLY A 143 2.95 8.29 8.95
CA GLY A 143 3.03 8.97 10.24
C GLY A 143 2.96 10.49 10.12
N ARG A 144 3.56 11.07 9.06
CA ARG A 144 3.54 12.52 8.82
C ARG A 144 2.17 12.99 8.34
N LEU A 145 1.50 12.19 7.50
CA LEU A 145 0.12 12.46 7.11
C LEU A 145 -0.83 12.43 8.32
N ARG A 146 -0.64 11.49 9.24
CA ARG A 146 -1.43 11.43 10.50
C ARG A 146 -1.21 12.62 11.41
N ALA A 147 -0.03 13.24 11.34
CA ALA A 147 0.33 14.41 12.11
C ALA A 147 -0.12 15.73 11.46
N LEU A 148 -0.74 15.71 10.28
CA LEU A 148 -1.28 16.92 9.66
C LEU A 148 -2.39 17.50 10.55
N PRO A 149 -2.41 18.83 10.77
CA PRO A 149 -3.51 19.49 11.48
C PRO A 149 -4.86 19.15 10.84
N GLY A 150 -5.80 18.70 11.67
CA GLY A 150 -7.14 18.30 11.23
C GLY A 150 -7.19 16.94 10.52
N ALA A 151 -6.11 16.15 10.47
CA ALA A 151 -6.18 14.77 9.98
C ALA A 151 -7.00 13.89 10.93
N ALA A 152 -8.11 13.34 10.43
CA ALA A 152 -9.00 12.49 11.19
C ALA A 152 -8.79 10.99 10.89
N HIS A 153 -8.33 10.64 9.68
CA HIS A 153 -8.03 9.25 9.31
C HIS A 153 -6.99 9.20 8.20
N VAL A 154 -6.04 8.27 8.30
CA VAL A 154 -5.03 8.00 7.27
C VAL A 154 -4.82 6.50 7.14
N GLU A 155 -5.08 5.97 5.96
CA GLU A 155 -4.96 4.54 5.69
C GLU A 155 -4.46 4.28 4.27
N PRO A 156 -3.43 3.43 4.09
CA PRO A 156 -3.03 3.01 2.75
C PRO A 156 -4.11 2.12 2.14
N GLN A 157 -4.22 2.09 0.81
CA GLN A 157 -5.13 1.17 0.15
C GLN A 157 -4.64 -0.27 0.31
N LEU A 158 -5.53 -1.11 0.82
CA LEU A 158 -5.29 -2.52 1.09
C LEU A 158 -6.09 -3.37 0.11
N LEU A 159 -5.40 -4.20 -0.67
CA LEU A 159 -6.03 -5.17 -1.55
C LEU A 159 -5.94 -6.56 -0.92
N ARG A 160 -7.10 -7.17 -0.71
CA ARG A 160 -7.21 -8.50 -0.12
C ARG A 160 -7.81 -9.48 -1.12
N PRO A 161 -7.38 -10.74 -1.09
CA PRO A 161 -8.02 -11.75 -1.88
C PRO A 161 -9.43 -12.06 -1.36
N ARG A 162 -10.36 -12.29 -2.29
CA ARG A 162 -11.74 -12.67 -1.97
C ARG A 162 -11.85 -14.04 -1.31
N SER A 163 -10.86 -14.92 -1.54
CA SER A 163 -10.75 -16.21 -0.86
C SER A 163 -9.29 -16.57 -0.65
N TRP A 164 -8.92 -16.92 0.58
CA TRP A 164 -7.60 -17.42 0.95
C TRP A 164 -7.75 -18.86 1.43
N LYS A 165 -7.23 -19.83 0.65
CA LYS A 165 -7.15 -21.23 1.06
C LYS A 165 -5.70 -21.54 1.36
N ASN A 166 -5.41 -21.76 2.64
CA ASN A 166 -4.08 -22.10 3.11
C ASN A 166 -3.66 -23.43 2.46
N ARG A 167 -2.80 -23.39 1.45
CA ARG A 167 -2.08 -24.58 0.97
C ARG A 167 -0.62 -24.39 1.36
N LEU A 168 -0.34 -24.70 2.62
CA LEU A 168 1.01 -25.04 3.04
C LEU A 168 1.31 -26.46 2.53
#